data_AF-A0A0F8ZQT2-F1
#
_entry.id   AF-A0A0F8ZQT2-F1
#
_cell.length_a   1.000
_cell.length_b   1.000
_cell.length_c   1.000
_cell.angle_alpha   90.00
_cell.angle_beta   90.00
_cell.angle_gamma   90.00
#
_symmetry.space_group_name_H-M   'P 1'
#
loop_
_entity.id
_entity.type
_entity.pdbx_description
1 polymer ?
#
loop_
_entity_poly.entity_id
_entity_poly.type
_entity_poly.pdbx_seq_one_letter_code
_entity_poly.pdbx_strand_id
1 'polypeptide(L)'
;MVQLICVTCGRQFYVSNTRDGQKNCSKKCRIKYFKKKLEGPCLKCGSKTTYINPKGKPVWFPKENGNWCKSCYGKSMKKGHCVLCGRKESIQWYRVEKGRICNPCNAKQLVSGKCDDCGVTKSKSWTTKYGKSRCVSCYAKVKKPGHCDFCGKTSSPAWFNDYGKRRSCRNCRGIRYVTQLKINA
;
A
#
# COMPACT_ATOMS: atom_id res chain seq x y z
N MET A 1 -34.34 -27.43 7.76
CA MET A 1 -32.88 -27.33 7.95
C MET A 1 -32.20 -28.06 6.79
N VAL A 2 -31.12 -27.51 6.25
CA VAL A 2 -30.39 -28.12 5.12
C VAL A 2 -29.03 -28.62 5.60
N GLN A 3 -28.72 -29.88 5.30
CA GLN A 3 -27.43 -30.49 5.60
C GLN A 3 -26.43 -30.16 4.49
N LEU A 4 -25.25 -29.67 4.88
CA LEU A 4 -24.18 -29.28 3.97
C LEU A 4 -22.84 -29.89 4.42
N ILE A 5 -21.91 -30.07 3.47
CA ILE A 5 -20.54 -30.50 3.75
C ILE A 5 -19.62 -29.29 3.71
N CYS A 6 -18.83 -29.09 4.77
CA CYS A 6 -17.87 -27.99 4.84
C CYS A 6 -16.74 -28.19 3.81
N VAL A 7 -16.59 -27.26 2.87
CA VAL A 7 -15.58 -27.33 1.80
C VAL A 7 -14.12 -27.19 2.27
N THR A 8 -13.88 -27.09 3.58
CA THR A 8 -12.55 -26.89 4.16
C THR A 8 -12.13 -27.97 5.13
N CYS A 9 -13.07 -28.62 5.80
CA CYS A 9 -12.76 -29.70 6.75
C CYS A 9 -13.57 -30.97 6.51
N GLY A 10 -14.47 -31.02 5.52
CA GLY A 10 -15.30 -32.18 5.22
C GLY A 10 -16.42 -32.47 6.23
N ARG A 11 -16.49 -31.76 7.35
CA ARG A 11 -17.52 -31.97 8.38
C ARG A 11 -18.91 -31.57 7.87
N GLN A 12 -19.89 -32.43 8.15
CA GLN A 12 -21.30 -32.12 7.94
C GLN A 12 -21.79 -31.06 8.94
N PHE A 13 -22.63 -30.14 8.49
CA PHE A 13 -23.24 -29.10 9.32
C PHE A 13 -24.61 -28.72 8.77
N TYR A 14 -25.45 -28.14 9.63
CA TYR A 14 -26.81 -27.74 9.28
C TYR A 14 -26.95 -26.22 9.20
N VAL A 15 -27.70 -25.75 8.21
CA VAL A 15 -28.09 -24.33 8.09
C VAL A 15 -29.61 -24.21 8.07
N SER A 16 -30.13 -23.12 8.64
CA SER A 16 -31.56 -22.84 8.67
C SER A 16 -32.10 -22.47 7.28
N ASN A 17 -31.27 -21.90 6.40
CA ASN A 17 -31.64 -21.51 5.04
C ASN A 17 -30.43 -21.51 4.08
N THR A 18 -30.62 -21.84 2.80
CA THR A 18 -29.54 -21.95 1.79
C THR A 18 -29.23 -20.64 1.06
N ARG A 19 -30.00 -19.57 1.30
CA ARG A 19 -29.89 -18.30 0.57
C ARG A 19 -28.54 -17.59 0.70
N ASP A 20 -27.71 -17.93 1.70
CA ASP A 20 -26.46 -17.22 2.01
C ASP A 20 -25.16 -17.85 1.49
N GLY A 21 -25.22 -18.83 0.57
CA GLY A 21 -23.99 -19.37 -0.03
C GLY A 21 -22.97 -19.89 0.99
N GLN A 22 -23.44 -20.37 2.14
CA GLN A 22 -22.62 -20.74 3.28
C GLN A 22 -21.90 -22.07 3.02
N LYS A 23 -20.59 -22.00 2.76
CA LYS A 23 -19.75 -23.16 2.37
C LYS A 23 -18.95 -23.76 3.53
N ASN A 24 -18.94 -23.10 4.69
CA ASN A 24 -18.06 -23.45 5.81
C ASN A 24 -18.83 -23.60 7.12
N CYS A 25 -18.56 -24.68 7.85
CA CYS A 25 -19.21 -25.00 9.13
C CYS A 25 -18.84 -24.06 10.29
N SER A 26 -17.82 -23.21 10.12
CA SER A 26 -17.36 -22.32 11.18
C SER A 26 -16.58 -21.13 10.61
N LYS A 27 -16.48 -20.06 11.41
CA LYS A 27 -15.60 -18.91 11.13
C LYS A 27 -14.14 -19.35 10.91
N LYS A 28 -13.66 -20.33 11.68
CA LYS A 28 -12.30 -20.89 11.54
C LYS A 28 -12.10 -21.56 10.19
N CYS A 29 -13.06 -22.39 9.74
CA CYS A 29 -13.02 -23.01 8.42
C CYS A 29 -13.13 -21.96 7.30
N ARG A 30 -13.99 -20.95 7.45
CA ARG A 30 -14.08 -19.83 6.51
C ARG A 30 -12.74 -19.11 6.36
N ILE A 31 -12.07 -18.77 7.46
CA ILE A 31 -10.75 -18.11 7.42
C ILE A 31 -9.71 -19.01 6.73
N LYS A 32 -9.70 -20.32 7.03
CA LYS A 32 -8.76 -21.28 6.42
C LYS A 32 -9.02 -21.44 4.92
N TYR A 33 -10.28 -21.49 4.50
CA TYR A 33 -10.71 -21.50 3.10
C TYR A 33 -10.15 -20.30 2.33
N PHE A 34 -10.39 -19.09 2.85
CA PHE A 34 -9.91 -17.88 2.20
C PHE A 34 -8.39 -17.80 2.19
N LYS A 35 -7.70 -18.14 3.29
CA LYS A 35 -6.23 -18.14 3.33
C LYS A 35 -5.59 -19.07 2.29
N LYS A 36 -6.16 -20.26 2.06
CA LYS A 36 -5.64 -21.23 1.08
C LYS A 36 -5.83 -20.78 -0.37
N LYS A 37 -6.78 -19.88 -0.62
CA LYS A 37 -7.12 -19.39 -1.97
C LYS A 37 -6.41 -18.11 -2.38
N LEU A 38 -5.65 -17.47 -1.49
CA LEU A 38 -5.02 -16.18 -1.76
C LEU A 38 -3.69 -16.35 -2.49
N GLU A 39 -3.77 -16.79 -3.74
CA GLU A 39 -2.62 -17.01 -4.63
C GLU A 39 -2.91 -16.49 -6.05
N GLY A 40 -1.86 -16.27 -6.84
CA GLY A 40 -1.95 -15.63 -8.17
C GLY A 40 -2.48 -16.55 -9.28
N PRO A 41 -2.65 -16.03 -10.52
CA PRO A 41 -2.30 -14.68 -10.95
C PRO A 41 -3.28 -13.59 -10.52
N CYS A 42 -2.81 -12.34 -10.53
CA CYS A 42 -3.63 -11.16 -10.26
C CYS A 42 -4.72 -11.03 -11.32
N LEU A 43 -5.99 -11.06 -10.92
CA LEU A 43 -7.14 -10.92 -11.82
C LEU A 43 -7.06 -9.63 -12.67
N LYS A 44 -6.53 -8.54 -12.11
CA LYS A 44 -6.51 -7.24 -12.79
C LYS A 44 -5.34 -7.06 -13.76
N CYS A 45 -4.17 -7.63 -13.48
CA CYS A 45 -2.96 -7.37 -14.27
C CYS A 45 -2.21 -8.62 -14.73
N GLY A 46 -2.75 -9.82 -14.49
CA GLY A 46 -2.13 -11.09 -14.85
C GLY A 46 -0.86 -11.45 -14.08
N SER A 47 -0.33 -10.55 -13.23
CA SER A 47 0.92 -10.80 -12.52
C SER A 47 0.84 -12.05 -11.63
N LYS A 48 1.79 -12.97 -11.81
CA LYS A 48 1.91 -14.19 -10.99
C LYS A 48 2.51 -13.92 -9.61
N THR A 49 3.06 -12.73 -9.38
CA THR A 49 3.73 -12.35 -8.12
C THR A 49 3.04 -11.15 -7.47
N THR A 50 3.35 -10.92 -6.20
CA THR A 50 2.86 -9.75 -5.47
C THR A 50 3.87 -9.31 -4.42
N TYR A 51 3.54 -8.25 -3.68
CA TYR A 51 4.36 -7.77 -2.58
C TYR A 51 4.57 -8.87 -1.54
N ILE A 52 5.82 -9.13 -1.19
CA ILE A 52 6.23 -10.03 -0.11
C ILE A 52 6.36 -9.19 1.17
N ASN A 53 5.63 -9.58 2.22
CA ASN A 53 5.70 -8.90 3.51
C ASN A 53 7.02 -9.20 4.25
N PRO A 54 7.35 -8.51 5.35
CA PRO A 54 8.58 -8.76 6.11
C PRO A 54 8.71 -10.19 6.67
N LYS A 55 7.64 -10.99 6.68
CA LYS A 55 7.63 -12.40 7.08
C LYS A 55 7.83 -13.35 5.90
N GLY A 56 8.22 -12.84 4.73
CA GLY A 56 8.45 -13.64 3.52
C GLY A 56 7.19 -14.14 2.82
N LYS A 57 5.98 -13.68 3.20
CA LYS A 57 4.73 -14.18 2.62
C LYS A 57 4.16 -13.23 1.56
N PRO A 58 3.70 -13.75 0.41
CA PRO A 58 3.01 -12.93 -0.58
C PRO A 58 1.68 -12.41 -0.06
N VAL A 59 1.37 -11.14 -0.35
CA VAL A 59 0.15 -10.47 0.08
C VAL A 59 -0.82 -10.31 -1.09
N TRP A 60 -1.80 -11.20 -1.14
CA TRP A 60 -2.92 -11.17 -2.09
C TRP A 60 -4.21 -10.65 -1.41
N PHE A 61 -5.05 -9.99 -2.19
CA PHE A 61 -6.32 -9.42 -1.72
C PHE A 61 -7.49 -10.09 -2.45
N PRO A 62 -8.45 -10.69 -1.72
CA PRO A 62 -9.58 -11.37 -2.35
C PRO A 62 -10.56 -10.37 -2.99
N LYS A 63 -11.10 -10.74 -4.14
CA LYS A 63 -12.25 -10.12 -4.82
C LYS A 63 -13.21 -11.20 -5.31
N GLU A 64 -14.43 -10.80 -5.66
CA GLU A 64 -15.52 -11.73 -6.06
C GLU A 64 -15.07 -12.74 -7.13
N ASN A 65 -14.29 -12.28 -8.11
CA ASN A 65 -13.88 -13.10 -9.27
C ASN A 65 -12.40 -13.50 -9.26
N GLY A 66 -11.70 -13.36 -8.13
CA GLY A 66 -10.29 -13.75 -8.02
C GLY A 66 -9.46 -12.82 -7.14
N ASN A 67 -8.15 -13.01 -7.17
CA ASN A 67 -7.25 -12.30 -6.26
C ASN A 67 -6.57 -11.13 -6.95
N TRP A 68 -6.35 -10.05 -6.22
CA TRP A 68 -5.62 -8.88 -6.68
C TRP A 68 -4.27 -8.82 -5.98
N CYS A 69 -3.23 -8.46 -6.73
CA CYS A 69 -1.91 -8.16 -6.15
C CYS A 69 -1.99 -6.86 -5.31
N LYS A 70 -1.08 -6.68 -4.35
CA LYS A 70 -1.00 -5.48 -3.50
C LYS A 70 -1.03 -4.15 -4.27
N SER A 71 -0.37 -4.08 -5.42
CA SER A 71 -0.35 -2.87 -6.25
C SER A 71 -1.72 -2.56 -6.84
N CYS A 72 -2.36 -3.54 -7.50
CA CYS A 72 -3.70 -3.39 -8.06
C CYS A 72 -4.74 -3.08 -6.99
N TYR A 73 -4.65 -3.75 -5.83
CA TYR A 73 -5.51 -3.46 -4.70
C TYR A 73 -5.30 -2.05 -4.15
N GLY A 74 -4.04 -1.61 -4.01
CA GLY A 74 -3.69 -0.27 -3.56
C GLY A 74 -4.19 0.84 -4.49
N LYS A 75 -4.37 0.55 -5.78
CA LYS A 75 -4.94 1.45 -6.79
C LYS A 75 -6.45 1.30 -6.96
N SER A 76 -7.12 0.45 -6.19
CA SER A 76 -8.57 0.26 -6.30
C SER A 76 -9.32 1.47 -5.75
N MET A 77 -10.35 1.90 -6.47
CA MET A 77 -11.25 2.96 -6.01
C MET A 77 -12.11 2.45 -4.87
N LYS A 78 -12.17 3.20 -3.78
CA LYS A 78 -13.00 2.93 -2.60
C LYS A 78 -14.18 3.88 -2.62
N LYS A 79 -15.39 3.34 -2.45
CA LYS A 79 -16.61 4.15 -2.35
C LYS A 79 -16.56 5.05 -1.11
N GLY A 80 -17.09 6.26 -1.25
CA GLY A 80 -17.21 7.23 -0.16
C GLY A 80 -17.87 8.53 -0.62
N HIS A 81 -17.71 9.61 0.13
CA HIS A 81 -18.23 10.93 -0.23
C HIS A 81 -17.27 11.99 0.31
N CYS A 82 -16.67 12.78 -0.57
CA CYS A 82 -15.76 13.84 -0.21
C CYS A 82 -16.54 15.08 0.24
N VAL A 83 -16.32 15.53 1.48
CA VAL A 83 -17.02 16.71 2.02
C VAL A 83 -16.61 18.03 1.39
N LEU A 84 -15.50 18.06 0.62
CA LEU A 84 -15.05 19.28 -0.08
C LEU A 84 -15.45 19.34 -1.55
N CYS A 85 -15.50 18.21 -2.25
CA CYS A 85 -15.68 18.20 -3.71
C CYS A 85 -16.78 17.25 -4.21
N GLY A 86 -17.55 16.64 -3.29
CA GLY A 86 -18.66 15.75 -3.62
C GLY A 86 -18.28 14.41 -4.29
N ARG A 87 -17.00 14.17 -4.59
CA ARG A 87 -16.54 12.95 -5.25
C ARG A 87 -16.99 11.70 -4.46
N LYS A 88 -17.55 10.71 -5.17
CA LYS A 88 -18.11 9.48 -4.58
C LYS A 88 -17.12 8.30 -4.47
N GLU A 89 -15.93 8.45 -5.04
CA GLU A 89 -14.91 7.39 -5.06
C GLU A 89 -13.50 7.96 -4.92
N SER A 90 -12.60 7.24 -4.25
CA SER A 90 -11.19 7.64 -4.09
C SER A 90 -10.31 6.44 -3.81
N ILE A 91 -9.06 6.47 -4.26
CA ILE A 91 -8.05 5.45 -3.91
C ILE A 91 -7.83 5.38 -2.39
N GLN A 92 -7.89 6.54 -1.73
CA GLN A 92 -7.74 6.69 -0.29
C GLN A 92 -8.67 7.78 0.24
N TRP A 93 -9.20 7.55 1.44
CA TRP A 93 -10.02 8.50 2.19
C TRP A 93 -9.25 8.94 3.43
N TYR A 94 -9.31 10.23 3.74
CA TYR A 94 -8.72 10.82 4.95
C TYR A 94 -9.85 11.38 5.81
N ARG A 95 -9.79 11.16 7.13
CA ARG A 95 -10.77 11.68 8.09
C ARG A 95 -10.36 13.08 8.52
N VAL A 96 -11.34 13.98 8.57
CA VAL A 96 -11.24 15.34 9.08
C VAL A 96 -12.45 15.60 9.97
N GLU A 97 -12.45 16.69 10.74
CA GLU A 97 -13.55 17.04 11.64
C GLU A 97 -14.91 17.07 10.93
N LYS A 98 -14.98 17.70 9.76
CA LYS A 98 -16.20 17.80 8.95
C LYS A 98 -16.57 16.52 8.17
N GLY A 99 -15.85 15.41 8.37
CA GLY A 99 -16.14 14.12 7.72
C GLY A 99 -14.93 13.48 7.02
N ARG A 100 -15.05 13.13 5.73
CA ARG A 100 -13.95 12.51 4.98
C ARG A 100 -13.66 13.25 3.68
N ILE A 101 -12.38 13.32 3.32
CA ILE A 101 -11.90 13.96 2.10
C ILE A 101 -11.18 12.96 1.20
N CYS A 102 -11.29 13.16 -0.11
CA CYS A 102 -10.62 12.32 -1.10
C CYS A 102 -9.11 12.62 -1.16
N ASN A 103 -8.33 11.70 -1.74
CA ASN A 103 -6.88 11.84 -1.81
C ASN A 103 -6.41 13.14 -2.50
N PRO A 104 -7.02 13.59 -3.63
CA PRO A 104 -6.69 14.89 -4.21
C PRO A 104 -7.00 16.09 -3.29
N CYS A 105 -8.17 16.10 -2.63
CA CYS A 105 -8.53 17.16 -1.70
C CYS A 105 -7.59 17.20 -0.50
N ASN A 106 -7.23 16.04 0.05
CA ASN A 106 -6.21 15.94 1.09
C ASN A 106 -4.87 16.48 0.59
N ALA A 107 -4.43 16.11 -0.63
CA ALA A 107 -3.17 16.61 -1.20
C ALA A 107 -3.16 18.13 -1.40
N LYS A 108 -4.31 18.75 -1.71
CA LYS A 108 -4.48 20.21 -1.75
C LYS A 108 -4.46 20.84 -0.35
N GLN A 109 -4.95 20.12 0.67
CA GLN A 109 -4.90 20.53 2.07
C GLN A 109 -3.55 20.29 2.76
N LEU A 110 -2.62 19.54 2.13
CA LEU A 110 -1.24 19.42 2.61
C LEU A 110 -0.56 20.79 2.51
N VAL A 111 -0.84 21.54 3.57
CA VAL A 111 -0.49 22.89 3.99
C VAL A 111 0.30 23.66 2.95
N SER A 112 -0.37 24.50 2.16
CA SER A 112 0.30 25.72 1.71
C SER A 112 0.59 26.55 2.96
N GLY A 113 1.85 26.96 3.12
CA GLY A 113 2.18 27.94 4.15
C GLY A 113 3.56 28.52 3.90
N LYS A 114 3.87 29.57 4.63
CA LYS A 114 5.16 30.22 4.57
C LYS A 114 6.26 29.21 4.90
N CYS A 115 7.19 29.01 3.98
CA CYS A 115 8.42 28.25 4.25
C CYS A 115 9.30 29.07 5.19
N ASP A 116 9.74 28.49 6.30
CA ASP A 116 10.57 29.22 7.27
C ASP A 116 11.97 29.57 6.73
N ASP A 117 12.42 28.89 5.67
CA ASP A 117 13.72 29.16 5.05
C ASP A 117 13.66 30.21 3.91
N CYS A 118 12.59 30.23 3.11
CA CYS A 118 12.54 31.09 1.91
C CYS A 118 11.35 32.07 1.90
N GLY A 119 10.49 32.04 2.90
CA GLY A 119 9.36 32.96 3.01
C GLY A 119 8.23 32.76 1.99
N VAL A 120 8.41 31.91 0.97
CA VAL A 120 7.39 31.67 -0.06
C VAL A 120 6.30 30.73 0.46
N THR A 121 5.04 31.07 0.20
CA THR A 121 3.90 30.17 0.43
C THR A 121 3.94 29.04 -0.60
N LYS A 122 4.28 27.83 -0.16
CA LYS A 122 4.32 26.63 -0.99
C LYS A 122 3.71 25.45 -0.24
N SER A 123 3.39 24.39 -0.96
CA SER A 123 3.03 23.10 -0.35
C SER A 123 4.17 22.63 0.58
N LYS A 124 3.86 22.50 1.86
CA LYS A 124 4.76 22.03 2.91
C LYS A 124 4.73 20.51 2.90
N SER A 125 5.92 19.90 2.86
CA SER A 125 6.06 18.45 2.91
C SER A 125 6.85 17.96 4.12
N TRP A 126 7.52 18.86 4.85
CA TRP A 126 8.41 18.49 5.96
C TRP A 126 8.38 19.53 7.09
N THR A 127 8.36 19.01 8.32
CA THR A 127 8.56 19.78 9.55
C THR A 127 9.88 19.33 10.18
N THR A 128 10.74 20.28 10.56
CA THR A 128 12.00 19.99 11.26
C THR A 128 11.73 19.52 12.70
N LYS A 129 12.74 18.95 13.37
CA LYS A 129 12.68 18.57 14.80
C LYS A 129 12.25 19.75 15.70
N TYR A 130 12.48 20.99 15.25
CA TYR A 130 12.17 22.23 15.99
C TYR A 130 10.86 22.88 15.53
N GLY A 131 9.97 22.16 14.84
CA GLY A 131 8.66 22.69 14.41
C GLY A 131 8.69 23.63 13.19
N LYS A 132 9.87 24.05 12.71
CA LYS A 132 9.99 24.86 11.49
C LYS A 132 9.54 24.06 10.27
N SER A 133 8.67 24.66 9.47
CA SER A 133 8.09 24.13 8.25
C SER A 133 8.92 24.49 7.01
N ARG A 134 9.19 23.50 6.16
CA ARG A 134 10.10 23.66 5.02
C ARG A 134 9.45 23.20 3.71
N CYS A 135 9.60 23.99 2.65
CA CYS A 135 9.18 23.59 1.32
C CYS A 135 10.14 22.53 0.72
N VAL A 136 9.66 21.76 -0.26
CA VAL A 136 10.45 20.70 -0.92
C VAL A 136 11.80 21.22 -1.43
N SER A 137 11.83 22.39 -2.04
CA SER A 137 13.04 22.99 -2.63
C SER A 137 14.08 23.34 -1.57
N CYS A 138 13.66 23.98 -0.47
CA CYS A 138 14.58 24.34 0.62
C CYS A 138 15.08 23.09 1.34
N TYR A 139 14.21 22.09 1.53
CA TYR A 139 14.62 20.80 2.09
C TYR A 139 15.69 20.12 1.23
N ALA A 140 15.54 20.15 -0.10
CA ALA A 140 16.52 19.58 -1.02
C ALA A 140 17.90 20.27 -0.92
N LYS A 141 17.96 21.58 -0.63
CA LYS A 141 19.22 22.32 -0.46
C LYS A 141 19.99 21.96 0.81
N VAL A 142 19.28 21.73 1.92
CA VAL A 142 19.92 21.40 3.21
C VAL A 142 20.19 19.92 3.40
N LYS A 143 19.51 19.06 2.64
CA LYS A 143 19.72 17.62 2.70
C LYS A 143 21.10 17.33 2.14
N LYS A 144 22.10 17.18 3.03
CA LYS A 144 23.45 16.75 2.66
C LYS A 144 23.32 15.50 1.76
N PRO A 145 23.93 15.48 0.57
CA PRO A 145 23.96 14.28 -0.24
C PRO A 145 24.60 13.19 0.62
N GLY A 146 23.87 12.10 0.85
CA GLY A 146 24.47 10.89 1.38
C GLY A 146 25.48 10.35 0.36
N HIS A 147 26.38 9.50 0.83
CA HIS A 147 27.14 8.64 -0.07
C HIS A 147 26.31 7.36 -0.29
N CYS A 148 26.33 6.85 -1.52
CA CYS A 148 25.78 5.52 -1.79
C CYS A 148 26.75 4.46 -1.27
N ASP A 149 26.32 3.66 -0.30
CA ASP A 149 27.15 2.60 0.32
C ASP A 149 27.57 1.51 -0.69
N PHE A 150 27.03 1.54 -1.92
CA PHE A 150 27.29 0.55 -2.97
C PHE A 150 28.16 1.06 -4.12
N CYS A 151 28.07 2.35 -4.46
CA CYS A 151 28.81 2.89 -5.62
C CYS A 151 29.62 4.14 -5.31
N GLY A 152 29.69 4.57 -4.05
CA GLY A 152 30.46 5.75 -3.64
C GLY A 152 29.83 7.09 -4.03
N LYS A 153 29.00 7.13 -5.08
CA LYS A 153 28.49 8.37 -5.67
C LYS A 153 27.62 9.19 -4.71
N THR A 154 27.92 10.49 -4.62
CA THR A 154 27.17 11.54 -3.93
C THR A 154 26.15 12.18 -4.88
N SER A 155 25.20 11.41 -5.39
CA SER A 155 24.20 11.97 -6.32
C SER A 155 22.83 11.33 -6.21
N SER A 156 22.04 11.75 -5.21
CA SER A 156 20.59 11.92 -5.40
C SER A 156 19.89 12.58 -4.21
N PRO A 157 18.86 13.42 -4.48
CA PRO A 157 17.96 13.92 -3.43
C PRO A 157 17.06 12.81 -2.83
N ALA A 158 16.95 11.65 -3.50
CA ALA A 158 16.20 10.48 -3.04
C ALA A 158 17.14 9.31 -2.69
N TRP A 159 17.32 9.08 -1.38
CA TRP A 159 18.01 7.91 -0.82
C TRP A 159 16.99 6.86 -0.43
N PHE A 160 17.30 5.60 -0.70
CA PHE A 160 16.51 4.47 -0.22
C PHE A 160 17.27 3.77 0.90
N ASN A 161 16.58 3.54 2.01
CA ASN A 161 17.07 2.66 3.06
C ASN A 161 16.52 1.27 2.75
N ASP A 162 17.38 0.39 2.24
CA ASP A 162 17.04 -1.02 2.18
C ASP A 162 17.06 -1.57 3.62
N TYR A 163 16.14 -2.48 3.95
CA TYR A 163 15.82 -3.01 5.28
C TYR A 163 17.04 -3.66 5.99
N GLY A 164 18.04 -2.85 6.35
CA GLY A 164 19.37 -3.30 6.76
C GLY A 164 20.42 -2.18 6.87
N LYS A 165 20.01 -0.94 7.16
CA LYS A 165 20.87 0.23 7.51
C LYS A 165 21.79 0.80 6.41
N ARG A 166 21.76 0.29 5.17
CA ARG A 166 22.60 0.81 4.07
C ARG A 166 21.84 1.74 3.12
N ARG A 167 22.44 2.87 2.77
CA ARG A 167 21.92 3.87 1.82
C ARG A 167 22.25 3.46 0.39
N SER A 168 21.22 3.24 -0.43
CA SER A 168 21.37 2.95 -1.86
C SER A 168 20.83 4.10 -2.72
N CYS A 169 21.56 4.43 -3.80
CA CYS A 169 21.08 5.35 -4.83
C CYS A 169 20.08 4.64 -5.76
N ARG A 170 19.30 5.42 -6.53
CA ARG A 170 18.26 4.89 -7.43
C ARG A 170 18.78 3.86 -8.42
N ASN A 171 19.97 4.08 -8.99
CA ASN A 171 20.59 3.16 -9.95
C ASN A 171 21.04 1.85 -9.29
N CYS A 172 21.70 1.92 -8.13
CA CYS A 172 22.13 0.73 -7.39
C CYS A 172 20.95 -0.09 -6.88
N ARG A 173 19.83 0.56 -6.52
CA ARG A 173 18.60 -0.13 -6.12
C ARG A 173 18.00 -0.93 -7.27
N GLY A 174 17.99 -0.38 -8.48
CA GLY A 174 17.49 -1.06 -9.69
C GLY A 174 18.29 -2.31 -10.03
N ILE A 175 19.62 -2.24 -9.95
CA ILE A 175 20.52 -3.36 -10.22
C ILE A 175 20.25 -4.52 -9.26
N ARG A 176 20.14 -4.27 -7.94
CA ARG A 176 19.87 -5.34 -6.96
C ARG A 176 18.56 -6.08 -7.19
N TYR A 177 17.50 -5.40 -7.61
CA TYR A 177 16.22 -6.06 -7.92
C TYR A 177 16.37 -7.05 -9.08
N VAL A 178 17.22 -6.74 -10.06
CA VAL A 178 17.48 -7.62 -11.21
C VAL A 178 18.42 -8.77 -10.83
N THR A 179 19.46 -8.52 -10.02
CA THR A 179 20.39 -9.58 -9.60
C THR A 179 19.75 -10.60 -8.66
N GLN A 180 18.86 -10.17 -7.75
CA GLN A 180 18.14 -11.10 -6.86
C GLN A 180 17.16 -12.01 -7.60
N LEU A 181 16.63 -11.57 -8.75
CA LEU A 181 15.76 -12.37 -9.62
C LEU A 181 16.54 -13.39 -10.45
N LYS A 182 17.81 -13.15 -10.77
CA LYS A 182 18.65 -14.06 -11.55
C LYS A 182 19.30 -15.18 -10.74
N ILE A 183 19.42 -15.04 -9.43
CA ILE A 183 19.95 -16.08 -8.53
C ILE A 183 18.86 -17.10 -8.12
N ASN A 184 17.58 -16.76 -8.32
CA ASN A 184 16.44 -17.61 -7.98
C ASN A 184 15.64 -18.06 -9.22
N ALA A 185 16.25 -18.00 -10.40
CA ALA A 185 15.74 -18.58 -11.65
C ALA A 185 16.62 -19.77 -12.00
#